data_AF-A0A6C0DF14-F1
#
_entry.id   AF-A0A6C0DF14-F1
#
_cell.length_a   1.000
_cell.length_b   1.000
_cell.length_c   1.000
_cell.angle_alpha   90.00
_cell.angle_beta   90.00
_cell.angle_gamma   90.00
#
_symmetry.space_group_name_H-M   'P 1'
#
loop_
_entity.id
_entity.type
_entity.pdbx_description
1 polymer ?
#
loop_
_entity_poly.entity_id
_entity_poly.type
_entity_poly.pdbx_seq_one_letter_code
_entity_poly.pdbx_strand_id
1 'polypeptide(L)'
;MDYLKEIENFIKYNFSHNTGLVDILYYISYLLYISAFILLTKYYWKTKFGFDPKFQTYVQVLIAATIIITVYSVYFQIISYRDSVNNEEVQYFNNFYKEFLDETIKFFIDHPEMNYYYDELFYNKSDYDEKDRNKELEAQISIIIFSRMGSIIYYINAYKKTENDERRDKIEESEKLLLKILDSFFGSKIFNEYWSKFKNGLSNKVTIDYIKAHFNK
;
A
#
# COMPACT_ATOMS: atom_id res chain seq x y z
N MET A 1 14.70 -25.66 -3.17
CA MET A 1 14.71 -24.81 -1.97
C MET A 1 15.17 -25.71 -0.84
N ASP A 2 16.37 -25.45 -0.31
CA ASP A 2 17.02 -26.36 0.64
C ASP A 2 16.57 -25.98 2.05
N TYR A 3 15.42 -26.52 2.47
CA TYR A 3 14.74 -26.17 3.71
C TYR A 3 15.63 -26.30 4.96
N LEU A 4 16.63 -27.18 4.92
CA LEU A 4 17.60 -27.34 6.01
C LEU A 4 18.49 -26.10 6.17
N LYS A 5 18.84 -25.44 5.06
CA LYS A 5 19.67 -24.24 5.04
C LYS A 5 18.90 -23.01 5.53
N GLU A 6 17.60 -22.94 5.25
CA GLU A 6 16.72 -21.89 5.78
C GLU A 6 16.47 -22.05 7.28
N ILE A 7 16.31 -23.28 7.77
CA ILE A 7 16.20 -23.58 9.20
C ILE A 7 17.50 -23.20 9.93
N GLU A 8 18.67 -23.54 9.38
CA GLU A 8 19.97 -23.14 9.95
C GLU A 8 20.13 -21.61 10.03
N ASN A 9 19.74 -20.91 8.96
CA ASN A 9 19.83 -19.45 8.92
C ASN A 9 18.85 -18.78 9.89
N PHE A 10 17.64 -19.32 10.06
CA PHE A 10 16.66 -18.86 11.04
C PHE A 10 17.14 -19.07 12.48
N ILE A 11 17.77 -20.21 12.77
CA ILE A 11 18.35 -20.50 14.09
C ILE A 11 19.51 -19.54 14.39
N LYS A 12 20.44 -19.34 13.45
CA LYS A 12 21.56 -18.38 13.62
C LYS A 12 21.09 -16.94 13.81
N TYR A 13 20.07 -16.53 13.06
CA TYR A 13 19.50 -15.18 13.15
C TYR A 13 18.87 -14.91 14.52
N ASN A 14 18.03 -15.82 15.02
CA ASN A 14 17.41 -15.66 16.34
C ASN A 14 18.41 -15.74 17.50
N PHE A 15 19.44 -16.59 17.40
CA PHE A 15 20.46 -16.72 18.46
C PHE A 15 21.36 -15.48 18.57
N SER A 16 21.53 -14.72 17.48
CA SER A 16 22.37 -13.52 17.46
C SER A 16 21.63 -12.25 17.86
N HIS A 17 20.30 -12.20 17.69
CA HIS A 17 19.51 -10.96 17.81
C HIS A 17 18.57 -10.92 19.03
N ASN A 18 18.29 -12.05 19.68
CA ASN A 18 17.54 -12.09 20.94
C ASN A 18 18.46 -12.41 22.12
N THR A 19 19.12 -11.38 22.64
CA THR A 19 20.03 -11.45 23.80
C THR A 19 19.34 -11.14 25.13
N GLY A 20 18.03 -11.36 25.21
CA GLY A 20 17.31 -11.39 26.49
C GLY A 20 17.43 -12.78 27.12
N LEU A 21 17.81 -12.85 28.40
CA LEU A 21 17.75 -14.08 29.21
C LEU A 21 16.35 -14.72 29.14
N VAL A 22 15.32 -13.88 28.97
CA VAL A 22 13.91 -14.24 28.77
C VAL A 22 13.68 -15.05 27.48
N ASP A 23 14.32 -14.68 26.37
CA ASP A 23 14.14 -15.37 25.08
C ASP A 23 14.81 -16.74 25.07
N ILE A 24 15.97 -16.85 25.73
CA ILE A 24 16.66 -18.13 25.93
C ILE A 24 15.83 -19.06 26.83
N LEU A 25 15.29 -18.54 27.94
CA LEU A 25 14.41 -19.30 28.83
C LEU A 25 13.12 -19.74 28.13
N TYR A 26 12.54 -18.89 27.29
CA TYR A 26 11.37 -19.23 26.49
C TYR A 26 11.69 -20.37 25.52
N TYR A 27 12.81 -20.29 24.79
CA TYR A 27 13.24 -21.32 23.85
C TYR A 27 13.54 -22.66 24.54
N ILE A 28 14.24 -22.65 25.67
CA ILE A 28 14.53 -23.86 26.47
C ILE A 28 13.23 -24.47 27.01
N SER A 29 12.31 -23.65 27.53
CA SER A 29 11.02 -24.12 28.05
C SER A 29 10.19 -24.76 26.95
N TYR A 30 10.18 -24.17 25.75
CA TYR A 30 9.48 -24.71 24.58
C TYR A 30 10.08 -26.06 24.13
N LEU A 31 11.41 -26.16 24.06
CA LEU A 31 12.10 -27.40 23.73
C LEU A 31 11.87 -28.51 24.76
N LEU A 32 11.85 -28.17 26.06
CA LEU A 32 11.54 -29.12 27.13
C LEU A 32 10.09 -29.60 27.02
N TYR A 33 9.14 -28.71 26.73
CA TYR A 33 7.74 -29.07 26.53
C TYR A 33 7.57 -30.03 25.35
N ILE A 34 8.17 -29.74 24.19
CA ILE A 34 8.14 -30.63 23.02
C ILE A 34 8.80 -31.98 23.34
N SER A 35 9.96 -31.97 24.00
CA SER A 35 10.69 -33.19 24.34
C SER A 35 9.88 -34.07 25.29
N ALA A 36 9.27 -33.48 26.32
CA ALA A 36 8.38 -34.17 27.25
C ALA A 36 7.15 -34.72 26.52
N PHE A 37 6.54 -33.95 25.63
CA PHE A 37 5.39 -34.37 24.83
C PHE A 37 5.73 -35.58 23.93
N ILE A 38 6.87 -35.56 23.24
CA ILE A 38 7.33 -36.68 22.40
C ILE A 38 7.61 -37.92 23.25
N LEU A 39 8.30 -37.78 24.38
CA LEU A 39 8.62 -38.89 25.27
C LEU A 39 7.37 -39.51 25.90
N LEU A 40 6.44 -38.68 26.37
CA LEU A 40 5.14 -39.12 26.90
C LEU A 40 4.32 -39.83 25.82
N THR A 41 4.26 -39.28 24.62
CA THR A 41 3.57 -39.91 23.49
C THR A 41 4.21 -41.27 23.17
N LYS A 42 5.53 -41.35 23.02
CA LYS A 42 6.25 -42.60 22.71
C LYS A 42 6.10 -43.66 23.80
N TYR A 43 6.14 -43.26 25.07
CA TYR A 43 5.91 -44.17 26.20
C TYR A 43 4.46 -44.67 26.22
N TYR A 44 3.50 -43.78 26.01
CA TYR A 44 2.07 -44.10 26.04
C TYR A 44 1.66 -45.07 24.93
N TRP A 45 2.15 -44.90 23.70
CA TRP A 45 1.90 -45.82 22.58
C TRP A 45 2.49 -47.24 22.78
N LYS A 46 3.46 -47.41 23.70
CA LYS A 46 3.98 -48.73 24.08
C LYS A 46 3.17 -49.42 25.17
N THR A 47 2.24 -48.73 25.82
CA THR A 47 1.37 -49.29 26.87
C THR A 47 0.05 -49.80 26.29
N LYS A 48 -0.63 -50.72 27.01
CA LYS A 48 -1.94 -51.29 26.59
C LYS A 48 -3.02 -50.22 26.32
N PHE A 49 -2.88 -49.02 26.87
CA PHE A 49 -3.80 -47.90 26.67
C PHE A 49 -3.75 -47.30 25.25
N GLY A 50 -2.61 -47.39 24.54
CA GLY A 50 -2.51 -46.92 23.15
C GLY A 50 -3.27 -47.80 22.13
N PHE A 51 -3.60 -49.03 22.52
CA PHE A 51 -4.35 -49.98 21.70
C PHE A 51 -5.85 -50.06 22.09
N ASP A 52 -6.32 -49.25 23.06
CA ASP A 52 -7.73 -49.19 23.40
C ASP A 52 -8.52 -48.50 22.26
N PRO A 53 -9.49 -49.18 21.63
CA PRO A 53 -10.29 -48.61 20.54
C PRO A 53 -11.01 -47.31 20.94
N LYS A 54 -11.49 -47.18 22.18
CA LYS A 54 -12.18 -45.98 22.65
C LYS A 54 -11.22 -44.79 22.72
N PHE A 55 -10.00 -45.03 23.17
CA PHE A 55 -8.95 -44.01 23.22
C PHE A 55 -8.52 -43.56 21.82
N GLN A 56 -8.36 -44.50 20.88
CA GLN A 56 -8.05 -44.18 19.49
C GLN A 56 -9.14 -43.31 18.84
N THR A 57 -10.42 -43.55 19.16
CA THR A 57 -11.52 -42.67 18.73
C THR A 57 -11.38 -41.26 19.29
N TYR A 58 -11.06 -41.08 20.58
CA TYR A 58 -10.85 -39.74 21.16
C TYR A 58 -9.68 -39.01 20.51
N VAL A 59 -8.58 -39.71 20.23
CA VAL A 59 -7.42 -39.14 19.52
C VAL A 59 -7.79 -38.74 18.10
N GLN A 60 -8.55 -39.55 17.37
CA GLN A 60 -9.03 -39.23 16.02
C GLN A 60 -9.95 -37.99 16.03
N VAL A 61 -10.82 -37.87 17.02
CA VAL A 61 -11.67 -36.68 17.19
C VAL A 61 -10.83 -35.43 17.48
N LEU A 62 -9.80 -35.54 18.35
CA LEU A 62 -8.88 -34.44 18.63
C LEU A 62 -8.07 -34.03 17.40
N ILE A 63 -7.58 -34.99 16.61
CA ILE A 63 -6.89 -34.74 15.34
C ILE A 63 -7.84 -34.03 14.36
N ALA A 64 -9.07 -34.52 14.20
CA ALA A 64 -10.06 -33.91 13.33
C ALA A 64 -10.39 -32.46 13.75
N ALA A 65 -10.57 -32.22 15.05
CA ALA A 65 -10.79 -30.88 15.59
C ALA A 65 -9.59 -29.95 15.33
N THR A 66 -8.37 -30.46 15.48
CA THR A 66 -7.14 -29.70 15.23
C THR A 66 -7.02 -29.34 13.74
N ILE A 67 -7.37 -30.26 12.84
CA ILE A 67 -7.41 -30.00 11.39
C ILE A 67 -8.42 -28.89 11.06
N ILE A 68 -9.64 -28.96 11.62
CA ILE A 68 -10.67 -27.92 11.41
C ILE A 68 -10.17 -26.56 11.91
N ILE A 69 -9.61 -26.48 13.12
CA ILE A 69 -9.06 -25.23 13.68
C ILE A 69 -7.94 -24.68 12.80
N THR A 70 -7.06 -25.54 12.31
CA THR A 70 -5.94 -25.14 11.43
C THR A 70 -6.46 -24.56 10.11
N VAL A 71 -7.46 -25.18 9.49
CA VAL A 71 -8.10 -24.67 8.26
C VAL A 71 -8.73 -23.30 8.50
N TYR A 72 -9.45 -23.13 9.61
CA TYR A 72 -10.01 -21.83 9.99
C TYR A 72 -8.93 -20.78 10.26
N SER A 73 -7.83 -21.15 10.91
CA SER A 73 -6.72 -20.23 11.17
C SER A 73 -6.06 -19.76 9.87
N VAL A 74 -5.85 -20.65 8.90
CA VAL A 74 -5.32 -20.29 7.57
C VAL A 74 -6.30 -19.38 6.84
N TYR A 75 -7.61 -19.66 6.89
CA TYR A 75 -8.65 -18.80 6.32
C TYR A 75 -8.62 -17.39 6.92
N PHE A 76 -8.55 -17.26 8.25
CA PHE A 76 -8.43 -15.97 8.93
C PHE A 76 -7.14 -15.24 8.58
N GLN A 77 -6.01 -15.93 8.45
CA GLN A 77 -4.76 -15.32 8.01
C GLN A 77 -4.86 -14.77 6.59
N ILE A 78 -5.50 -15.49 5.67
CA ILE A 78 -5.72 -15.02 4.30
C ILE A 78 -6.59 -13.76 4.29
N ILE A 79 -7.69 -13.74 5.05
CA ILE A 79 -8.56 -12.55 5.15
C ILE A 79 -7.80 -11.38 5.78
N SER A 80 -7.14 -11.61 6.91
CA SER A 80 -6.39 -10.55 7.61
C SER A 80 -5.26 -9.99 6.76
N TYR A 81 -4.58 -10.83 5.98
CA TYR A 81 -3.55 -10.39 5.04
C TYR A 81 -4.17 -9.54 3.93
N ARG A 82 -5.31 -9.97 3.35
CA ARG A 82 -6.04 -9.22 2.33
C ARG A 82 -6.49 -7.86 2.85
N ASP A 83 -7.02 -7.79 4.07
CA ASP A 83 -7.45 -6.55 4.71
C ASP A 83 -6.26 -5.62 5.02
N SER A 84 -5.11 -6.17 5.43
CA SER A 84 -3.88 -5.41 5.67
C SER A 84 -3.35 -4.77 4.39
N VAL A 85 -3.22 -5.55 3.32
CA VAL A 85 -2.77 -5.06 2.00
C VAL A 85 -3.72 -3.99 1.47
N ASN A 86 -5.04 -4.22 1.56
CA ASN A 86 -6.05 -3.24 1.16
C ASN A 86 -5.94 -1.93 1.96
N ASN A 87 -5.62 -1.98 3.26
CA ASN A 87 -5.47 -0.78 4.07
C ASN A 87 -4.16 -0.03 3.77
N GLU A 88 -3.06 -0.74 3.57
CA GLU A 88 -1.76 -0.13 3.23
C GLU A 88 -1.81 0.60 1.88
N GLU A 89 -2.46 0.03 0.86
CA GLU A 89 -2.59 0.66 -0.45
C GLU A 89 -3.57 1.84 -0.47
N VAL A 90 -4.59 1.83 0.39
CA VAL A 90 -5.50 2.97 0.57
C VAL A 90 -4.84 4.10 1.36
N GLN A 91 -4.02 3.77 2.36
CA GLN A 91 -3.18 4.76 3.03
C GLN A 91 -2.14 5.33 2.07
N TYR A 92 -1.59 4.52 1.17
CA TYR A 92 -0.73 4.99 0.09
C TYR A 92 -1.42 6.05 -0.77
N PHE A 93 -2.71 5.87 -1.09
CA PHE A 93 -3.50 6.86 -1.83
C PHE A 93 -3.63 8.20 -1.10
N ASN A 94 -4.08 8.17 0.15
CA ASN A 94 -4.26 9.40 0.94
C ASN A 94 -2.94 10.14 1.17
N ASN A 95 -1.84 9.41 1.35
CA ASN A 95 -0.52 10.00 1.51
C ASN A 95 -0.04 10.65 0.21
N PHE A 96 -0.27 10.04 -0.95
CA PHE A 96 0.17 10.59 -2.25
C PHE A 96 -0.48 11.94 -2.57
N TYR A 97 -1.79 12.10 -2.29
CA TYR A 97 -2.48 13.39 -2.50
C TYR A 97 -2.08 14.45 -1.50
N LYS A 98 -1.91 14.03 -0.24
CA LYS A 98 -1.45 14.93 0.81
C LYS A 98 -0.05 15.44 0.51
N GLU A 99 0.88 14.55 0.17
CA GLU A 99 2.24 14.93 -0.24
C GLU A 99 2.21 15.81 -1.49
N PHE A 100 1.40 15.48 -2.48
CA PHE A 100 1.27 16.29 -3.70
C PHE A 100 0.79 17.72 -3.41
N LEU A 101 -0.27 17.88 -2.62
CA LEU A 101 -0.81 19.20 -2.27
C LEU A 101 0.11 19.94 -1.30
N ASP A 102 0.69 19.28 -0.30
CA ASP A 102 1.62 19.88 0.65
C ASP A 102 2.87 20.39 -0.06
N GLU A 103 3.46 19.61 -0.97
CA GLU A 103 4.62 20.02 -1.79
C GLU A 103 4.27 21.22 -2.69
N THR A 104 3.10 21.19 -3.33
CA THR A 104 2.65 22.27 -4.21
C THR A 104 2.41 23.56 -3.43
N ILE A 105 1.74 23.48 -2.27
CA ILE A 105 1.50 24.64 -1.40
C ILE A 105 2.81 25.17 -0.83
N LYS A 106 3.72 24.28 -0.40
CA LYS A 106 5.03 24.67 0.12
C LYS A 106 5.84 25.44 -0.93
N PHE A 107 5.81 25.01 -2.20
CA PHE A 107 6.45 25.77 -3.28
C PHE A 107 5.92 27.21 -3.37
N PHE A 108 4.60 27.40 -3.27
CA PHE A 108 4.02 28.75 -3.29
C PHE A 108 4.33 29.57 -2.03
N ILE A 109 4.46 28.92 -0.87
CA ILE A 109 4.90 29.60 0.37
C ILE A 109 6.35 30.09 0.24
N ASP A 110 7.22 29.27 -0.35
CA ASP A 110 8.64 29.59 -0.54
C ASP A 110 8.83 30.64 -1.66
N HIS A 111 7.85 30.79 -2.56
CA HIS A 111 7.84 31.73 -3.69
C HIS A 111 6.60 32.64 -3.67
N PRO A 112 6.50 33.61 -2.73
CA PRO A 112 5.33 34.48 -2.58
C PRO A 112 5.03 35.34 -3.82
N GLU A 113 6.02 35.60 -4.67
CA GLU A 113 5.84 36.24 -5.97
C GLU A 113 4.90 35.46 -6.90
N MET A 114 4.71 34.16 -6.66
CA MET A 114 3.85 33.27 -7.44
C MET A 114 2.40 33.22 -6.94
N ASN A 115 2.01 34.09 -5.99
CA ASN A 115 0.65 34.13 -5.45
C ASN A 115 -0.43 34.27 -6.53
N TYR A 116 -0.14 34.98 -7.62
CA TYR A 116 -1.07 35.09 -8.74
C TYR A 116 -1.37 33.72 -9.39
N TYR A 117 -0.37 32.85 -9.50
CA TYR A 117 -0.55 31.53 -10.08
C TYR A 117 -1.22 30.57 -9.08
N TYR A 118 -0.91 30.70 -7.78
CA TYR A 118 -1.64 30.02 -6.73
C TYR A 118 -3.14 30.36 -6.75
N ASP A 119 -3.47 31.65 -6.81
CA ASP A 119 -4.84 32.14 -6.88
C ASP A 119 -5.57 31.65 -8.14
N GLU A 120 -4.87 31.53 -9.26
CA GLU A 120 -5.45 30.97 -10.47
C GLU A 120 -5.70 29.46 -10.35
N LEU A 121 -4.75 28.69 -9.79
CA LEU A 121 -4.85 27.24 -9.67
C LEU A 121 -5.88 26.79 -8.62
N PHE A 122 -6.02 27.49 -7.49
CA PHE A 122 -6.84 27.06 -6.36
C PHE A 122 -8.14 27.86 -6.19
N TYR A 123 -8.21 29.09 -6.73
CA TYR A 123 -9.37 29.97 -6.59
C TYR A 123 -9.95 30.44 -7.93
N ASN A 124 -9.40 30.00 -9.07
CA ASN A 124 -9.82 30.42 -10.42
C ASN A 124 -9.87 31.95 -10.58
N LYS A 125 -8.94 32.68 -9.93
CA LYS A 125 -8.79 34.13 -10.08
C LYS A 125 -7.66 34.42 -11.07
N SER A 126 -7.97 35.09 -12.17
CA SER A 126 -7.01 35.41 -13.24
C SER A 126 -6.69 36.91 -13.34
N ASP A 127 -6.72 37.63 -12.22
CA ASP A 127 -6.38 39.07 -12.18
C ASP A 127 -4.90 39.25 -11.84
N TYR A 128 -4.04 39.22 -12.86
CA TYR A 128 -2.61 39.49 -12.76
C TYR A 128 -2.11 40.27 -13.99
N ASP A 129 -1.08 41.11 -13.81
CA ASP A 129 -0.37 41.72 -14.96
C ASP A 129 0.60 40.68 -15.54
N GLU A 130 0.59 40.52 -16.86
CA GLU A 130 1.48 39.61 -17.59
C GLU A 130 2.97 39.94 -17.35
N LYS A 131 3.30 41.17 -16.94
CA LYS A 131 4.67 41.59 -16.61
C LYS A 131 5.17 41.07 -15.26
N ASP A 132 4.26 40.77 -14.34
CA ASP A 132 4.59 40.28 -13.00
C ASP A 132 4.83 38.75 -13.00
N ARG A 133 4.62 38.10 -14.15
CA ARG A 133 4.76 36.65 -14.31
C ARG A 133 6.21 36.20 -14.29
N ASN A 134 6.52 35.32 -13.35
CA ASN A 134 7.77 34.57 -13.33
C ASN A 134 7.64 33.26 -14.11
N LYS A 135 7.85 33.34 -15.43
CA LYS A 135 7.68 32.20 -16.36
C LYS A 135 8.57 31.00 -16.06
N GLU A 136 9.70 31.22 -15.38
CA GLU A 136 10.61 30.14 -14.99
C GLU A 136 10.01 29.33 -13.83
N LEU A 137 9.57 30.01 -12.77
CA LEU A 137 8.91 29.36 -11.63
C LEU A 137 7.58 28.73 -12.04
N GLU A 138 6.80 29.39 -12.91
CA GLU A 138 5.58 28.81 -13.48
C GLU A 138 5.86 27.49 -14.21
N ALA A 139 6.94 27.42 -14.98
CA ALA A 139 7.34 26.21 -15.67
C ALA A 139 7.72 25.11 -14.67
N GLN A 140 8.53 25.43 -13.66
CA GLN A 140 8.97 24.48 -12.64
C GLN A 140 7.79 23.87 -11.87
N ILE A 141 6.89 24.70 -11.35
CA ILE A 141 5.73 24.19 -10.60
C ILE A 141 4.76 23.42 -11.48
N SER A 142 4.57 23.85 -12.73
CA SER A 142 3.72 23.11 -13.69
C SER A 142 4.32 21.74 -14.00
N ILE A 143 5.64 21.63 -14.16
CA ILE A 143 6.35 20.36 -14.37
C ILE A 143 6.14 19.41 -13.18
N ILE A 144 6.30 19.93 -11.96
CA ILE A 144 6.07 19.17 -10.72
C ILE A 144 4.63 18.63 -10.71
N ILE A 145 3.65 19.51 -10.96
CA ILE A 145 2.24 19.14 -11.01
C ILE A 145 1.98 18.05 -12.07
N PHE A 146 2.45 18.23 -13.30
CA PHE A 146 2.26 17.24 -14.36
C PHE A 146 2.90 15.88 -14.05
N SER A 147 4.11 15.86 -13.50
CA SER A 147 4.83 14.64 -13.16
C SER A 147 4.11 13.83 -12.09
N ARG A 148 3.61 14.52 -11.04
CA ARG A 148 2.87 13.89 -9.95
C ARG A 148 1.50 13.40 -10.41
N MET A 149 0.78 14.19 -11.19
CA MET A 149 -0.50 13.80 -11.80
C MET A 149 -0.37 12.53 -12.65
N GLY A 150 0.65 12.44 -13.50
CA GLY A 150 0.85 11.27 -14.35
C GLY A 150 1.01 9.96 -13.58
N SER A 151 1.65 10.02 -12.40
CA SER A 151 1.79 8.87 -11.50
C SER A 151 0.46 8.43 -10.91
N ILE A 152 -0.37 9.39 -10.47
CA ILE A 152 -1.69 9.13 -9.91
C ILE A 152 -2.64 8.55 -10.98
N ILE A 153 -2.66 9.14 -12.18
CA ILE A 153 -3.50 8.70 -13.30
C ILE A 153 -3.12 7.29 -13.76
N TYR A 154 -1.81 6.98 -13.79
CA TYR A 154 -1.34 5.64 -14.10
C TYR A 154 -1.87 4.61 -13.10
N TYR A 155 -1.79 4.94 -11.81
CA TYR A 155 -2.28 4.07 -10.74
C TYR A 155 -3.79 3.83 -10.88
N ILE A 156 -4.61 4.87 -11.00
CA ILE A 156 -6.07 4.74 -11.20
C ILE A 156 -6.38 3.83 -12.39
N ASN A 157 -5.71 4.02 -13.54
CA ASN A 157 -5.93 3.20 -14.73
C ASN A 157 -5.47 1.74 -14.59
N ALA A 158 -4.43 1.47 -13.80
CA ALA A 158 -3.94 0.11 -13.58
C ALA A 158 -4.94 -0.72 -12.77
N TYR A 159 -5.47 -0.14 -11.69
CA TYR A 159 -6.34 -0.86 -10.75
C TYR A 159 -7.83 -0.82 -11.13
N LYS A 160 -8.28 0.17 -11.91
CA LYS A 160 -9.68 0.22 -12.40
C LYS A 160 -10.03 -0.90 -13.39
N LYS A 161 -9.03 -1.59 -13.97
CA LYS A 161 -9.22 -2.69 -14.93
C LYS A 161 -9.54 -4.04 -14.29
N THR A 162 -9.47 -4.16 -12.97
CA THR A 162 -9.68 -5.43 -12.27
C THR A 162 -11.14 -5.54 -11.83
N GLU A 163 -11.95 -6.35 -12.54
CA GLU A 163 -13.43 -6.40 -12.38
C GLU A 163 -13.93 -6.84 -10.99
N ASN A 164 -13.08 -7.43 -10.15
CA ASN A 164 -13.42 -7.93 -8.80
C ASN A 164 -12.56 -7.29 -7.71
N ASP A 165 -12.18 -6.03 -7.88
CA ASP A 165 -11.38 -5.35 -6.88
C ASP A 165 -12.25 -4.77 -5.75
N GLU A 166 -12.04 -5.25 -4.53
CA GLU A 166 -12.69 -4.71 -3.31
C GLU A 166 -12.30 -3.24 -3.04
N ARG A 167 -11.26 -2.73 -3.71
CA ARG A 167 -10.78 -1.35 -3.62
C ARG A 167 -11.53 -0.40 -4.57
N ARG A 168 -12.44 -0.92 -5.41
CA ARG A 168 -13.09 -0.14 -6.48
C ARG A 168 -13.78 1.13 -5.98
N ASP A 169 -14.57 1.07 -4.91
CA ASP A 169 -15.28 2.24 -4.38
C ASP A 169 -14.30 3.34 -3.96
N LYS A 170 -13.18 2.96 -3.35
CA LYS A 170 -12.13 3.88 -2.93
C LYS A 170 -11.38 4.46 -4.13
N ILE A 171 -11.11 3.67 -5.16
CA ILE A 171 -10.50 4.14 -6.42
C ILE A 171 -11.44 5.11 -7.16
N GLU A 172 -12.76 4.88 -7.10
CA GLU A 172 -13.74 5.80 -7.69
C GLU A 172 -13.84 7.12 -6.90
N GLU A 173 -13.77 7.09 -5.57
CA GLU A 173 -13.70 8.30 -4.73
C GLU A 173 -12.42 9.11 -4.99
N SER A 174 -11.31 8.38 -5.06
CA SER A 174 -9.99 8.85 -5.44
C SER A 174 -9.96 9.58 -6.79
N GLU A 175 -10.57 8.97 -7.80
CA GLU A 175 -10.70 9.53 -9.13
C GLU A 175 -11.56 10.81 -9.11
N LYS A 176 -12.66 10.82 -8.36
CA LYS A 176 -13.49 12.04 -8.20
C LYS A 176 -12.70 13.19 -7.57
N LEU A 177 -11.85 12.92 -6.58
CA LEU A 177 -10.98 13.93 -5.99
C LEU A 177 -9.95 14.44 -7.00
N LEU A 178 -9.32 13.53 -7.76
CA LEU A 178 -8.40 13.91 -8.83
C LEU A 178 -9.08 14.87 -9.80
N LEU A 179 -10.25 14.48 -10.33
CA LEU A 179 -10.96 15.25 -11.33
C LEU A 179 -11.29 16.66 -10.82
N LYS A 180 -11.66 16.82 -9.54
CA LYS A 180 -11.87 18.16 -8.94
C LYS A 180 -10.59 19.00 -8.91
N ILE A 181 -9.46 18.41 -8.54
CA ILE A 181 -8.17 19.12 -8.51
C ILE A 181 -7.78 19.52 -9.94
N LEU A 182 -7.92 18.58 -10.88
CA LEU A 182 -7.61 18.81 -12.29
C LEU A 182 -8.54 19.82 -12.94
N ASP A 183 -9.83 19.84 -12.62
CA ASP A 183 -10.76 20.87 -13.08
C ASP A 183 -10.26 22.27 -12.68
N SER A 184 -9.76 22.41 -11.45
CA SER A 184 -9.18 23.66 -10.96
C SER A 184 -7.92 24.04 -11.75
N PHE A 185 -6.99 23.09 -11.94
CA PHE A 185 -5.75 23.36 -12.66
C PHE A 185 -5.97 23.64 -14.15
N PHE A 186 -6.82 22.86 -14.83
CA PHE A 186 -7.19 23.11 -16.23
C PHE A 186 -8.14 24.31 -16.40
N GLY A 187 -8.64 24.89 -15.31
CA GLY A 187 -9.25 26.21 -15.28
C GLY A 187 -8.23 27.35 -15.42
N SER A 188 -7.00 27.17 -14.96
CA SER A 188 -5.93 28.17 -15.06
C SER A 188 -5.44 28.34 -16.50
N LYS A 189 -5.35 29.59 -16.96
CA LYS A 189 -4.77 29.93 -18.27
C LYS A 189 -3.28 29.62 -18.30
N ILE A 190 -2.55 29.99 -17.24
CA ILE A 190 -1.12 29.73 -17.11
C ILE A 190 -0.84 28.24 -17.22
N PHE A 191 -1.55 27.41 -16.47
CA PHE A 191 -1.36 25.96 -16.49
C PHE A 191 -1.61 25.34 -17.87
N ASN A 192 -2.67 25.80 -18.56
CA ASN A 192 -2.98 25.37 -19.92
C ASN A 192 -1.89 25.72 -20.95
N GLU A 193 -1.20 26.85 -20.79
CA GLU A 193 -0.05 27.21 -21.64
C GLU A 193 1.07 26.17 -21.50
N TYR A 194 1.36 25.74 -20.27
CA TYR A 194 2.41 24.75 -19.99
C TYR A 194 1.99 23.32 -20.36
N TRP A 195 0.72 22.95 -20.21
CA TRP A 195 0.20 21.68 -20.71
C TRP A 195 0.50 21.52 -22.20
N SER A 196 0.21 22.57 -22.98
CA SER A 196 0.44 22.55 -24.43
C SER A 196 1.92 22.35 -24.79
N LYS A 197 2.84 22.87 -23.97
CA LYS A 197 4.29 22.74 -24.16
C LYS A 197 4.81 21.37 -23.73
N PHE A 198 4.29 20.81 -22.63
CA PHE A 198 4.91 19.67 -21.96
C PHE A 198 4.17 18.35 -22.11
N LYS A 199 2.92 18.34 -22.60
CA LYS A 199 2.11 17.11 -22.66
C LYS A 199 2.76 15.95 -23.40
N ASN A 200 3.60 16.21 -24.41
CA ASN A 200 4.28 15.15 -25.15
C ASN A 200 5.63 14.72 -24.54
N GLY A 201 6.22 15.54 -23.66
CA GLY A 201 7.55 15.30 -23.09
C GLY A 201 7.53 14.74 -21.67
N LEU A 202 6.48 15.04 -20.90
CA LEU A 202 6.41 14.70 -19.47
C LEU A 202 5.29 13.72 -19.13
N SER A 203 4.29 13.57 -20.01
CA SER A 203 3.14 12.71 -19.76
C SER A 203 3.25 11.42 -20.57
N ASN A 204 2.99 10.29 -19.94
CA ASN A 204 2.86 9.02 -20.66
C ASN A 204 1.54 8.97 -21.46
N LYS A 205 1.44 8.07 -22.46
CA LYS A 205 0.24 7.96 -23.31
C LYS A 205 -1.05 7.78 -22.50
N VAL A 206 -0.99 7.00 -21.41
CA VAL A 206 -2.12 6.75 -20.50
C VAL A 206 -2.62 8.06 -19.89
N THR A 207 -1.70 8.93 -19.46
CA THR A 207 -2.00 10.23 -18.87
C THR A 207 -2.61 11.17 -19.92
N ILE A 208 -2.04 11.21 -21.12
CA ILE A 208 -2.56 12.03 -22.22
C ILE A 208 -3.97 11.58 -22.60
N ASP A 209 -4.19 10.28 -22.78
CA ASP A 209 -5.49 9.71 -23.14
C ASP A 209 -6.53 9.99 -22.05
N TYR A 210 -6.14 9.89 -20.77
CA TYR A 210 -6.99 10.22 -19.63
C TYR A 210 -7.39 11.70 -19.61
N ILE A 211 -6.42 12.62 -19.73
CA ILE A 211 -6.70 14.06 -19.75
C ILE A 211 -7.58 14.41 -20.96
N LYS A 212 -7.34 13.82 -22.11
CA LYS A 212 -8.15 14.04 -23.32
C LYS A 212 -9.60 13.58 -23.11
N ALA A 213 -9.81 12.43 -22.48
CA ALA A 213 -11.14 11.89 -22.21
C ALA A 213 -11.97 12.75 -21.25
N HIS A 214 -11.33 13.40 -20.28
CA HIS A 214 -12.03 14.15 -19.22
C HIS A 214 -12.08 15.67 -19.44
N PHE A 215 -11.09 16.26 -20.13
CA PHE A 215 -10.95 17.72 -20.27
C PHE A 215 -10.92 18.21 -21.73
N ASN A 216 -10.93 17.30 -22.72
CA ASN A 216 -10.83 17.60 -24.15
C ASN A 216 -9.57 18.43 -24.53
N LYS A 217 -8.43 18.09 -23.93
CA LYS A 217 -7.12 18.77 -24.09
C LYS A 217 -6.03 17.89 -24.74
#